data_AF-A0A9P6U8P4-F1
#
_entry.id   AF-A0A9P6U8P4-F1
#
_cell.length_a   1.000
_cell.length_b   1.000
_cell.length_c   1.000
_cell.angle_alpha   90.00
_cell.angle_beta   90.00
_cell.angle_gamma   90.00
#
_symmetry.space_group_name_H-M   'P 1'
#
loop_
_entity.id
_entity.type
_entity.pdbx_description
1 polymer ?
#
loop_
_entity_poly.entity_id
_entity_poly.type
_entity_poly.pdbx_seq_one_letter_code
_entity_poly.pdbx_strand_id
1 'polypeptide(L)'
;MLLRASSYTSVVLSTLTLLGYLSTNLSTVEAHSWLACCDWRFKNPGSNKWGDGDGECHGYARRYPLKGEFYSLDSANPSRHYQQDHVKDPLPCSDHKAGKDVGADETKADPIEAAYGGSKYGPMTETRVGQELCLRWPAKNHAEDNENDTEVQVYLSKNKDSPDPTKQSQLKDSFRVDLKFKNCNSAKNSDRRPCGGCFTVPPRAAGYYLLQWRWELNPDEWYTSCAVINLAS
;
A
#
# COMPACT_ATOMS: atom_id res chain seq x y z
N MET A 1 -83.26 17.90 -39.06
CA MET A 1 -82.74 18.26 -37.72
C MET A 1 -82.40 16.95 -37.03
N LEU A 2 -81.17 16.56 -36.71
CA LEU A 2 -79.92 17.27 -36.47
C LEU A 2 -78.74 16.51 -37.11
N LEU A 3 -77.82 17.27 -37.71
CA LEU A 3 -76.52 16.82 -38.21
C LEU A 3 -75.58 16.55 -37.02
N ARG A 4 -74.89 15.41 -37.02
CA ARG A 4 -73.74 15.18 -36.13
C ARG A 4 -72.48 15.68 -36.81
N ALA A 5 -71.85 16.70 -36.23
CA ALA A 5 -70.54 17.19 -36.61
C ALA A 5 -69.45 16.26 -36.07
N SER A 6 -68.45 16.01 -36.92
CA SER A 6 -67.18 15.38 -36.59
C SER A 6 -66.19 16.48 -36.22
N SER A 7 -65.43 16.29 -35.13
CA SER A 7 -64.22 17.07 -34.86
C SER A 7 -63.15 16.18 -34.24
N TYR A 8 -62.01 16.18 -34.92
CA TYR A 8 -60.76 15.51 -34.63
C TYR A 8 -60.13 16.00 -33.32
N THR A 9 -59.47 15.11 -32.57
CA THR A 9 -58.45 15.52 -31.59
C THR A 9 -57.30 14.52 -31.56
N SER A 10 -56.20 14.98 -32.16
CA SER A 10 -54.78 14.67 -32.00
C SER A 10 -54.32 13.32 -31.42
N VAL A 11 -53.68 12.56 -32.31
CA VAL A 11 -52.54 11.68 -31.99
C VAL A 11 -51.37 12.55 -31.51
N VAL A 12 -50.74 12.16 -30.40
CA VAL A 12 -49.27 12.10 -30.13
C VAL A 12 -49.12 11.96 -28.61
N LEU A 13 -48.80 10.77 -28.12
CA LEU A 13 -48.10 10.63 -26.85
C LEU A 13 -46.88 9.73 -27.05
N SER A 14 -45.84 10.42 -27.48
CA SER A 14 -44.40 10.20 -27.32
C SER A 14 -43.97 8.94 -26.57
N THR A 15 -43.29 8.08 -27.32
CA THR A 15 -42.17 7.24 -26.91
C THR A 15 -41.51 7.66 -25.59
N LEU A 16 -41.76 6.93 -24.50
CA LEU A 16 -40.90 6.90 -23.32
C LEU A 16 -39.67 6.02 -23.63
N THR A 17 -38.83 6.50 -24.53
CA THR A 17 -37.51 5.94 -24.80
C THR A 17 -36.57 6.29 -23.67
N LEU A 18 -36.11 5.26 -22.95
CA LEU A 18 -34.69 5.07 -22.66
C LEU A 18 -33.96 6.21 -21.92
N LEU A 19 -34.53 6.68 -20.81
CA LEU A 19 -33.83 7.50 -19.81
C LEU A 19 -33.79 6.78 -18.45
N GLY A 20 -33.71 5.44 -18.49
CA GLY A 20 -33.22 4.64 -17.36
C GLY A 20 -31.71 4.68 -17.37
N TYR A 21 -31.15 5.83 -16.97
CA TYR A 21 -29.85 6.00 -16.30
C TYR A 21 -29.08 4.68 -16.23
N LEU A 22 -28.17 4.38 -17.15
CA LEU A 22 -26.78 4.84 -17.08
C LEU A 22 -26.34 5.28 -15.66
N SER A 23 -26.67 4.46 -14.66
CA SER A 23 -25.84 4.30 -13.47
C SER A 23 -24.53 3.70 -13.98
N THR A 24 -23.69 4.55 -14.56
CA THR A 24 -22.28 4.27 -14.66
C THR A 24 -21.86 4.00 -13.23
N ASN A 25 -21.63 2.72 -12.94
CA ASN A 25 -20.80 2.32 -11.82
C ASN A 25 -19.47 3.01 -12.09
N LEU A 26 -19.33 4.25 -11.64
CA LEU A 26 -18.06 4.84 -11.30
C LEU A 26 -17.52 3.91 -10.24
N SER A 27 -16.85 2.85 -10.69
CA SER A 27 -15.93 2.09 -9.86
C SER A 27 -15.00 3.16 -9.32
N THR A 28 -15.21 3.56 -8.07
CA THR A 28 -14.23 4.30 -7.31
C THR A 28 -13.03 3.39 -7.30
N VAL A 29 -12.11 3.59 -8.24
CA VAL A 29 -10.90 2.79 -8.35
C VAL A 29 -10.15 3.06 -7.06
N GLU A 30 -10.10 2.02 -6.24
CA GLU A 30 -9.54 2.06 -4.92
C GLU A 30 -8.02 2.19 -5.04
N ALA A 31 -7.52 3.31 -4.54
CA ALA A 31 -6.24 3.92 -4.87
C ALA A 31 -5.11 3.50 -3.90
N HIS A 32 -5.31 2.39 -3.20
CA HIS A 32 -4.60 2.14 -1.96
C HIS A 32 -3.33 1.31 -2.18
N SER A 33 -2.21 1.77 -1.63
CA SER A 33 -0.90 1.10 -1.72
C SER A 33 -0.39 0.68 -0.32
N TRP A 34 0.55 -0.26 -0.29
CA TRP A 34 1.13 -0.82 0.93
C TRP A 34 2.50 -1.44 0.66
N LEU A 35 3.27 -1.68 1.72
CA LEU A 35 4.52 -2.43 1.61
C LEU A 35 4.24 -3.92 1.45
N ALA A 36 4.46 -4.43 0.24
CA ALA A 36 4.29 -5.85 -0.05
C ALA A 36 5.56 -6.67 0.23
N CYS A 37 6.74 -6.06 0.06
CA CYS A 37 8.02 -6.69 0.38
C CYS A 37 9.01 -5.71 1.00
N CYS A 38 9.69 -6.13 2.06
CA CYS A 38 10.73 -5.38 2.78
C CYS A 38 12.17 -5.75 2.36
N ASP A 39 12.34 -6.92 1.75
CA ASP A 39 13.64 -7.40 1.25
C ASP A 39 13.43 -8.13 -0.08
N TRP A 40 13.17 -7.35 -1.12
CA TRP A 40 13.08 -7.83 -2.48
C TRP A 40 14.47 -8.13 -3.03
N ARG A 41 14.70 -9.36 -3.47
CA ARG A 41 15.96 -9.77 -4.07
C ARG A 41 15.75 -10.06 -5.54
N PHE A 42 16.40 -9.28 -6.39
CA PHE A 42 16.35 -9.49 -7.83
C PHE A 42 17.03 -10.81 -8.21
N LYS A 43 16.41 -11.58 -9.11
CA LYS A 43 17.04 -12.78 -9.69
C LYS A 43 18.27 -12.44 -10.51
N ASN A 44 18.24 -11.29 -11.18
CA ASN A 44 19.36 -10.76 -11.96
C ASN A 44 19.94 -9.53 -11.23
N PRO A 45 21.19 -9.59 -10.74
CA PRO A 45 21.84 -8.43 -10.14
C PRO A 45 21.83 -7.21 -11.08
N GLY A 46 21.49 -6.03 -10.55
CA GLY A 46 21.38 -4.79 -11.32
C GLY A 46 20.06 -4.63 -12.11
N SER A 47 19.13 -5.58 -12.00
CA SER A 47 17.76 -5.40 -12.49
C SER A 47 17.05 -4.29 -11.72
N ASN A 48 16.18 -3.56 -12.42
CA ASN A 48 15.22 -2.61 -11.84
C ASN A 48 13.78 -3.07 -12.06
N LYS A 49 13.59 -4.37 -12.32
CA LYS A 49 12.28 -4.96 -12.57
C LYS A 49 11.72 -5.63 -11.32
N TRP A 50 10.49 -5.29 -10.97
CA TRP A 50 9.81 -5.64 -9.73
C TRP A 50 8.73 -6.71 -9.91
N GLY A 51 8.63 -7.38 -11.06
CA GLY A 51 7.61 -8.41 -11.27
C GLY A 51 7.93 -9.70 -10.52
N ASP A 52 6.94 -10.57 -10.34
CA ASP A 52 7.13 -11.89 -9.70
C ASP A 52 8.12 -12.78 -10.48
N GLY A 53 8.28 -12.51 -11.77
CA GLY A 53 9.29 -13.12 -12.62
C GLY A 53 10.72 -12.63 -12.35
N ASP A 54 10.91 -11.46 -11.75
CA ASP A 54 12.17 -10.72 -11.71
C ASP A 54 12.93 -10.83 -10.38
N GLY A 55 12.31 -11.39 -9.35
CA GLY A 55 12.86 -11.47 -8.01
C GLY A 55 12.01 -12.31 -7.07
N GLU A 56 12.33 -12.25 -5.79
CA GLU A 56 11.61 -12.92 -4.71
C GLU A 56 11.69 -12.09 -3.43
N CYS A 57 10.71 -12.28 -2.56
CA CYS A 57 10.62 -11.53 -1.32
C CYS A 57 11.14 -12.34 -0.12
N HIS A 58 12.12 -11.76 0.59
CA HIS A 58 12.83 -12.37 1.72
C HIS A 58 12.44 -11.78 3.08
N GLY A 59 11.50 -10.83 3.09
CA GLY A 59 10.99 -10.28 4.33
C GLY A 59 9.80 -9.37 4.10
N TYR A 60 8.88 -9.36 5.06
CA TYR A 60 7.55 -8.79 4.88
C TYR A 60 7.18 -7.82 6.00
N ALA A 61 6.12 -7.05 5.79
CA ALA A 61 5.48 -6.30 6.86
C ALA A 61 4.94 -7.25 7.94
N ARG A 62 4.70 -6.72 9.14
CA ARG A 62 4.15 -7.51 10.26
C ARG A 62 2.83 -8.16 9.86
N ARG A 63 2.68 -9.44 10.22
CA ARG A 63 1.48 -10.25 9.97
C ARG A 63 1.05 -10.27 8.49
N TYR A 64 1.98 -10.14 7.56
CA TYR A 64 1.67 -10.12 6.13
C TYR A 64 1.21 -11.51 5.64
N PRO A 65 0.06 -11.62 4.97
CA PRO A 65 -0.45 -12.90 4.48
C PRO A 65 0.34 -13.40 3.27
N LEU A 66 0.70 -14.69 3.26
CA LEU A 66 1.38 -15.33 2.12
C LEU A 66 0.42 -15.78 1.00
N LYS A 67 -0.89 -15.72 1.25
CA LYS A 67 -1.93 -16.09 0.27
C LYS A 67 -2.55 -14.83 -0.30
N GLY A 68 -2.79 -14.83 -1.60
CA GLY A 68 -3.37 -13.71 -2.34
C GLY A 68 -2.45 -13.26 -3.47
N GLU A 69 -3.00 -12.50 -4.40
CA GLU A 69 -2.19 -11.87 -5.45
C GLU A 69 -1.54 -10.60 -4.87
N PHE A 70 -0.33 -10.27 -5.36
CA PHE A 70 0.48 -9.15 -4.88
C PHE A 70 -0.28 -7.82 -4.75
N TYR A 71 -1.20 -7.56 -5.69
CA TYR A 71 -1.97 -6.32 -5.80
C TYR A 71 -3.40 -6.45 -5.25
N SER A 72 -3.81 -7.59 -4.69
CA SER A 72 -5.22 -7.84 -4.35
C SER A 72 -5.52 -7.74 -2.85
N LEU A 73 -4.61 -7.18 -2.05
CA LEU A 73 -4.73 -7.15 -0.60
C LEU A 73 -5.40 -5.87 -0.06
N ASP A 74 -5.81 -4.97 -0.93
CA ASP A 74 -6.71 -3.85 -0.64
C ASP A 74 -8.14 -4.32 -0.32
N SER A 75 -8.66 -5.29 -1.06
CA SER A 75 -9.98 -5.87 -0.78
C SER A 75 -9.94 -7.08 0.17
N ALA A 76 -8.79 -7.36 0.80
CA ALA A 76 -8.65 -8.47 1.75
C ALA A 76 -9.29 -8.13 3.11
N ASN A 77 -9.49 -9.15 3.95
CA ASN A 77 -9.93 -8.98 5.33
C ASN A 77 -8.94 -9.62 6.32
N PRO A 78 -8.17 -8.83 7.09
CA PRO A 78 -8.06 -7.37 6.99
C PRO A 78 -7.32 -6.92 5.73
N SER A 79 -7.63 -5.70 5.25
CA SER A 79 -6.91 -5.06 4.15
C SER A 79 -5.47 -4.73 4.54
N ARG A 80 -4.55 -4.66 3.57
CA ARG A 80 -3.16 -4.23 3.81
C ARG A 80 -2.92 -2.74 3.64
N HIS A 81 -3.85 -1.99 3.04
CA HIS A 81 -3.72 -0.54 3.07
C HIS A 81 -4.09 -0.04 4.46
N TYR A 82 -3.23 0.80 5.04
CA TYR A 82 -3.55 1.54 6.24
C TYR A 82 -3.40 3.01 5.91
N GLN A 83 -4.54 3.72 5.83
CA GLN A 83 -4.57 5.16 5.63
C GLN A 83 -4.57 5.83 7.01
N GLN A 84 -3.52 6.61 7.29
CA GLN A 84 -3.42 7.38 8.52
C GLN A 84 -4.56 8.38 8.65
N ASP A 85 -5.00 8.63 9.89
CA ASP A 85 -5.93 9.71 10.19
C ASP A 85 -5.32 11.07 9.77
N HIS A 86 -6.17 11.98 9.31
CA HIS A 86 -5.77 13.35 8.92
C HIS A 86 -5.58 14.25 10.16
N VAL A 87 -4.79 13.76 11.11
CA VAL A 87 -4.45 14.45 12.37
C VAL A 87 -2.96 14.81 12.36
N LYS A 88 -2.58 15.78 13.19
CA LYS A 88 -1.21 16.33 13.24
C LYS A 88 -0.12 15.28 13.48
N ASP A 89 -0.44 14.21 14.20
CA ASP A 89 0.53 13.21 14.65
C ASP A 89 -0.10 11.81 14.71
N PRO A 90 -0.35 11.19 13.54
CA PRO A 90 -1.11 9.95 13.45
C PRO A 90 -0.31 8.74 13.94
N LEU A 91 -1.00 7.61 14.11
CA LEU A 91 -0.37 6.34 14.42
C LEU A 91 0.55 5.90 13.26
N PRO A 92 1.82 5.53 13.53
CA PRO A 92 2.75 5.13 12.48
C PRO A 92 2.45 3.76 11.85
N CYS A 93 1.98 2.82 12.67
CA CYS A 93 1.70 1.45 12.27
C CYS A 93 0.24 1.15 12.57
N SER A 94 -0.42 0.39 11.72
CA SER A 94 -1.81 0.01 11.95
C SER A 94 -1.95 -0.83 13.22
N ASP A 95 -2.96 -0.50 14.03
CA ASP A 95 -3.44 -1.32 15.15
C ASP A 95 -4.76 -2.03 14.85
N HIS A 96 -5.19 -1.99 13.58
CA HIS A 96 -6.49 -2.47 13.08
C HIS A 96 -7.71 -1.79 13.73
N LYS A 97 -7.54 -0.61 14.34
CA LYS A 97 -8.62 0.11 15.04
C LYS A 97 -8.71 1.58 14.65
N ALA A 98 -7.59 2.24 14.47
CA ALA A 98 -7.49 3.64 14.08
C ALA A 98 -7.06 3.79 12.61
N GLY A 99 -7.21 5.00 12.06
CA GLY A 99 -7.03 5.29 10.64
C GLY A 99 -8.33 5.56 9.91
N LYS A 100 -8.22 6.27 8.79
CA LYS A 100 -9.33 6.43 7.84
C LYS A 100 -9.66 5.09 7.19
N ASP A 101 -8.62 4.35 6.80
CA ASP A 101 -8.69 2.92 6.50
C ASP A 101 -7.83 2.20 7.52
N VAL A 102 -8.43 1.33 8.33
CA VAL A 102 -7.76 0.75 9.50
C VAL A 102 -6.62 -0.20 9.14
N GLY A 103 -6.63 -0.82 7.96
CA GLY A 103 -5.64 -1.82 7.55
C GLY A 103 -5.53 -3.03 8.46
N ALA A 104 -4.46 -3.80 8.33
CA ALA A 104 -4.21 -5.02 9.11
C ALA A 104 -3.38 -4.73 10.35
N ASP A 105 -3.56 -5.51 11.42
CA ASP A 105 -2.79 -5.36 12.65
C ASP A 105 -1.28 -5.51 12.41
N GLU A 106 -0.56 -4.40 12.50
CA GLU A 106 0.88 -4.28 12.37
C GLU A 106 1.52 -3.87 13.70
N THR A 107 0.86 -4.09 14.83
CA THR A 107 1.47 -3.87 16.16
C THR A 107 2.63 -4.82 16.42
N LYS A 108 3.58 -4.41 17.24
CA LYS A 108 4.71 -5.23 17.70
C LYS A 108 4.16 -6.41 18.49
N ALA A 109 4.55 -7.62 18.08
CA ALA A 109 4.24 -8.83 18.83
C ALA A 109 5.25 -9.05 19.97
N ASP A 110 4.85 -9.85 20.95
CA ASP A 110 5.72 -10.35 22.03
C ASP A 110 5.55 -11.88 22.14
N PRO A 111 6.54 -12.69 21.75
CA PRO A 111 7.82 -12.29 21.16
C PRO A 111 7.66 -11.70 19.74
N ILE A 112 8.65 -10.93 19.26
CA ILE A 112 8.61 -10.22 17.95
C ILE A 112 8.31 -11.18 16.81
N GLU A 113 8.90 -12.38 16.88
CA GLU A 113 8.80 -13.46 15.91
C GLU A 113 7.35 -13.93 15.71
N ALA A 114 6.44 -13.71 16.68
CA ALA A 114 5.04 -14.08 16.54
C ALA A 114 4.28 -13.26 15.47
N ALA A 115 4.84 -12.14 15.00
CA ALA A 115 4.33 -11.40 13.85
C ALA A 115 4.78 -11.98 12.49
N TYR A 116 5.61 -13.02 12.48
CA TYR A 116 6.31 -13.53 11.30
C TYR A 116 6.28 -15.06 11.17
N GLY A 117 6.44 -15.53 9.94
CA GLY A 117 6.63 -16.95 9.64
C GLY A 117 5.44 -17.86 9.96
N GLY A 118 5.78 -19.12 10.26
CA GLY A 118 4.80 -20.21 10.32
C GLY A 118 4.15 -20.48 8.96
N SER A 119 2.98 -21.11 8.97
CA SER A 119 2.15 -21.29 7.76
C SER A 119 1.25 -20.08 7.47
N LYS A 120 1.34 -19.03 8.30
CA LYS A 120 0.39 -17.90 8.31
C LYS A 120 0.96 -16.62 7.72
N TYR A 121 2.21 -16.29 8.06
CA TYR A 121 2.80 -14.99 7.74
C TYR A 121 4.12 -15.11 7.00
N GLY A 122 4.48 -14.05 6.27
CA GLY A 122 5.80 -13.94 5.67
C GLY A 122 6.94 -13.89 6.70
N PRO A 123 8.17 -14.29 6.34
CA PRO A 123 9.33 -14.17 7.19
C PRO A 123 9.67 -12.71 7.54
N MET A 124 10.38 -12.54 8.65
CA MET A 124 11.03 -11.28 9.03
C MET A 124 12.25 -11.04 8.13
N THR A 125 12.54 -9.78 7.80
CA THR A 125 13.77 -9.43 7.07
C THR A 125 15.00 -9.65 7.95
N GLU A 126 15.96 -10.42 7.43
CA GLU A 126 17.30 -10.59 8.00
C GLU A 126 18.31 -9.84 7.13
N THR A 127 19.05 -8.90 7.71
CA THR A 127 19.97 -8.04 6.96
C THR A 127 21.15 -7.55 7.82
N ARG A 128 22.05 -6.77 7.25
CA ARG A 128 23.26 -6.24 7.90
C ARG A 128 23.54 -4.82 7.44
N VAL A 129 24.33 -4.09 8.22
CA VAL A 129 24.81 -2.75 7.84
C VAL A 129 25.51 -2.82 6.48
N GLY A 130 25.25 -1.83 5.62
CA GLY A 130 25.83 -1.74 4.28
C GLY A 130 25.16 -2.63 3.23
N GLN A 131 24.26 -3.54 3.62
CA GLN A 131 23.46 -4.29 2.66
C GLN A 131 22.42 -3.37 2.00
N GLU A 132 22.18 -3.56 0.71
CA GLU A 132 21.06 -2.94 0.02
C GLU A 132 19.77 -3.69 0.35
N LEU A 133 18.77 -2.95 0.87
CA LEU A 133 17.41 -3.43 1.04
C LEU A 133 16.53 -2.80 -0.01
N CYS A 134 15.81 -3.64 -0.75
CA CYS A 134 14.86 -3.21 -1.76
C CYS A 134 13.43 -3.45 -1.26
N LEU A 135 12.63 -2.40 -1.28
CA LEU A 135 11.22 -2.42 -0.93
C LEU A 135 10.39 -2.53 -2.21
N ARG A 136 9.31 -3.31 -2.16
CA ARG A 136 8.37 -3.48 -3.28
C ARG A 136 6.94 -3.21 -2.82
N TRP A 137 6.17 -2.46 -3.62
CA TRP A 137 4.77 -2.10 -3.36
C TRP A 137 3.94 -2.10 -4.65
N PRO A 138 2.62 -2.34 -4.58
CA PRO A 138 1.73 -2.17 -5.72
C PRO A 138 1.41 -0.68 -5.88
N ALA A 139 1.68 -0.09 -7.05
CA ALA A 139 1.35 1.33 -7.25
C ALA A 139 -0.11 1.58 -7.62
N LYS A 140 -0.88 0.53 -7.91
CA LYS A 140 -2.26 0.63 -8.37
C LYS A 140 -2.37 1.60 -9.58
N ASN A 141 -3.49 2.30 -9.70
CA ASN A 141 -3.68 3.35 -10.70
C ASN A 141 -2.73 4.56 -10.55
N HIS A 142 -1.91 4.66 -9.50
CA HIS A 142 -0.99 5.78 -9.28
C HIS A 142 0.37 5.63 -9.95
N ALA A 143 0.55 4.64 -10.81
CA ALA A 143 1.71 4.56 -11.70
C ALA A 143 1.43 5.08 -13.12
N GLU A 144 0.26 5.65 -13.37
CA GLU A 144 -0.07 6.24 -14.68
C GLU A 144 0.73 7.52 -14.95
N ASP A 145 1.00 7.82 -16.23
CA ASP A 145 1.87 8.93 -16.62
C ASP A 145 1.31 10.32 -16.25
N ASN A 146 -0.02 10.42 -16.10
CA ASN A 146 -0.73 11.66 -15.76
C ASN A 146 -0.82 11.93 -14.25
N GLU A 147 -0.37 11.01 -13.40
CA GLU A 147 -0.36 11.17 -11.95
C GLU A 147 0.96 11.85 -11.49
N ASN A 148 1.01 12.38 -10.27
CA ASN A 148 2.28 12.90 -9.72
C ASN A 148 3.18 11.75 -9.24
N ASP A 149 4.50 11.85 -9.45
CA ASP A 149 5.48 10.95 -8.81
C ASP A 149 5.82 11.50 -7.42
N THR A 150 5.04 11.08 -6.42
CA THR A 150 5.31 11.42 -5.01
C THR A 150 6.36 10.49 -4.41
N GLU A 151 6.78 10.77 -3.19
CA GLU A 151 7.85 10.04 -2.52
C GLU A 151 7.30 9.03 -1.50
N VAL A 152 7.98 7.90 -1.42
CA VAL A 152 7.90 6.96 -0.31
C VAL A 152 8.97 7.36 0.71
N GLN A 153 8.55 7.72 1.90
CA GLN A 153 9.42 7.91 3.05
C GLN A 153 9.65 6.56 3.73
N VAL A 154 10.91 6.19 3.92
CA VAL A 154 11.29 5.00 4.68
C VAL A 154 11.97 5.43 5.96
N TYR A 155 11.38 5.09 7.10
CA TYR A 155 11.96 5.33 8.41
C TYR A 155 12.56 4.05 8.98
N LEU A 156 13.69 4.14 9.67
CA LEU A 156 14.31 3.01 10.35
C LEU A 156 14.69 3.37 11.81
N SER A 157 13.78 3.06 12.72
CA SER A 157 13.86 3.37 14.16
C SER A 157 14.19 2.14 15.01
N LYS A 158 14.89 2.33 16.14
CA LYS A 158 15.27 1.23 17.03
C LYS A 158 14.04 0.66 17.74
N ASN A 159 13.84 -0.66 17.70
CA ASN A 159 12.62 -1.32 18.18
C ASN A 159 12.85 -2.47 19.18
N LYS A 160 14.10 -2.74 19.57
CA LYS A 160 14.43 -3.87 20.45
C LYS A 160 13.76 -3.77 21.82
N ASP A 161 13.95 -2.65 22.51
CA ASP A 161 13.58 -2.49 23.94
C ASP A 161 12.45 -1.47 24.17
N SER A 162 11.84 -0.97 23.10
CA SER A 162 10.78 0.04 23.15
C SER A 162 9.44 -0.54 22.68
N PRO A 163 8.30 -0.03 23.19
CA PRO A 163 7.01 -0.26 22.55
C PRO A 163 7.01 0.34 21.14
N ASP A 164 6.01 -0.03 20.33
CA ASP A 164 5.80 0.67 19.07
C ASP A 164 5.60 2.17 19.28
N PRO A 165 6.05 3.00 18.33
CA PRO A 165 5.73 4.41 18.36
C PRO A 165 4.21 4.57 18.20
N THR A 166 3.62 5.43 19.03
CA THR A 166 2.20 5.78 19.01
C THR A 166 1.94 7.07 18.24
N LYS A 167 3.01 7.75 17.79
CA LYS A 167 2.99 9.04 17.11
C LYS A 167 4.04 9.09 16.00
N GLN A 168 3.66 9.55 14.82
CA GLN A 168 4.57 9.73 13.67
C GLN A 168 5.78 10.60 14.00
N SER A 169 5.63 11.59 14.88
CA SER A 169 6.71 12.44 15.36
C SER A 169 7.86 11.67 16.00
N GLN A 170 7.60 10.50 16.62
CA GLN A 170 8.63 9.66 17.23
C GLN A 170 9.57 9.00 16.22
N LEU A 171 9.20 8.98 14.93
CA LEU A 171 10.04 8.47 13.86
C LEU A 171 10.91 9.56 13.22
N LYS A 172 10.64 10.85 13.47
CA LYS A 172 11.32 11.97 12.79
C LYS A 172 12.81 12.07 13.11
N ASP A 173 13.21 11.67 14.31
CA ASP A 173 14.62 11.68 14.75
C ASP A 173 15.36 10.38 14.38
N SER A 174 14.68 9.45 13.70
CA SER A 174 15.30 8.23 13.19
C SER A 174 15.88 8.46 11.79
N PHE A 175 16.59 7.45 11.27
CA PHE A 175 17.02 7.48 9.88
C PHE A 175 15.81 7.55 8.95
N ARG A 176 15.91 8.39 7.93
CA ARG A 176 14.95 8.51 6.83
C ARG A 176 15.67 8.46 5.49
N VAL A 177 15.06 7.80 4.52
CA VAL A 177 15.38 7.91 3.09
C VAL A 177 14.10 8.03 2.28
N ASP A 178 14.16 8.80 1.21
CA ASP A 178 13.05 8.99 0.28
C ASP A 178 13.29 8.20 -1.00
N LEU A 179 12.28 7.46 -1.44
CA LEU A 179 12.29 6.62 -2.64
C LEU A 179 11.23 7.11 -3.62
N LYS A 180 11.50 7.02 -4.92
CA LYS A 180 10.50 7.35 -5.95
C LYS A 180 9.37 6.34 -5.95
N PHE A 181 8.12 6.79 -5.80
CA PHE A 181 6.97 5.88 -5.79
C PHE A 181 6.78 5.18 -7.13
N LYS A 182 6.97 5.90 -8.25
CA LYS A 182 6.73 5.39 -9.62
C LYS A 182 7.90 4.67 -10.27
N ASN A 183 8.88 4.18 -9.51
CA ASN A 183 9.91 3.30 -10.07
C ASN A 183 9.32 1.89 -10.34
N CYS A 184 8.58 1.80 -11.45
CA CYS A 184 7.65 0.73 -11.76
C CYS A 184 8.04 -0.05 -13.02
N ASN A 185 7.63 -1.32 -13.09
CA ASN A 185 7.67 -2.05 -14.36
C ASN A 185 6.70 -1.45 -15.38
N SER A 186 7.04 -1.52 -16.67
CA SER A 186 6.04 -1.30 -17.71
C SER A 186 4.98 -2.41 -17.65
N ALA A 187 3.73 -2.06 -17.38
CA ALA A 187 2.62 -3.00 -17.33
C ALA A 187 1.42 -2.46 -18.12
N LYS A 188 0.71 -3.34 -18.83
CA LYS A 188 -0.52 -2.96 -19.56
C LYS A 188 -1.66 -2.53 -18.64
N ASN A 189 -1.66 -3.02 -17.39
CA ASN A 189 -2.61 -2.64 -16.36
C ASN A 189 -1.86 -1.95 -15.22
N SER A 190 -2.14 -0.67 -15.00
CA SER A 190 -1.57 0.11 -13.90
C SER A 190 -1.95 -0.44 -12.54
N ASP A 191 -3.19 -0.89 -12.34
CA ASP A 191 -3.70 -1.43 -11.07
C ASP A 191 -2.82 -2.56 -10.49
N ARG A 192 -2.13 -3.30 -11.36
CA ARG A 192 -1.30 -4.46 -10.99
C ARG A 192 0.19 -4.18 -11.04
N ARG A 193 0.58 -2.93 -11.30
CA ARG A 193 1.96 -2.58 -11.61
C ARG A 193 2.83 -2.62 -10.36
N PRO A 194 3.85 -3.50 -10.31
CA PRO A 194 4.79 -3.52 -9.20
C PRO A 194 5.81 -2.41 -9.35
N CYS A 195 6.09 -1.76 -8.24
CA CYS A 195 7.09 -0.71 -8.13
C CYS A 195 7.95 -0.97 -6.90
N GLY A 196 9.08 -0.29 -6.82
CA GLY A 196 9.95 -0.44 -5.67
C GLY A 196 11.10 0.53 -5.66
N GLY A 197 11.86 0.50 -4.57
CA GLY A 197 13.05 1.30 -4.41
C GLY A 197 14.00 0.64 -3.45
N CYS A 198 15.30 0.91 -3.61
CA CYS A 198 16.34 0.32 -2.78
C CYS A 198 17.06 1.41 -1.99
N PHE A 199 17.52 1.05 -0.79
CA PHE A 199 18.39 1.88 0.01
C PHE A 199 19.43 1.01 0.72
N THR A 200 20.59 1.61 1.01
CA THR A 200 21.63 0.95 1.80
C THR A 200 21.30 1.07 3.29
N VAL A 201 21.33 -0.05 4.02
CA VAL A 201 21.18 -0.04 5.48
C VAL A 201 22.32 0.79 6.08
N PRO A 202 22.03 1.91 6.75
CA PRO A 202 23.07 2.82 7.23
C PRO A 202 23.75 2.28 8.49
N PRO A 203 24.94 2.78 8.86
CA PRO A 203 25.66 2.37 10.06
C PRO A 203 24.81 2.44 11.33
N ARG A 204 24.71 1.34 12.07
CA ARG A 204 23.95 1.19 13.32
C ARG A 204 24.31 -0.11 14.04
N ALA A 205 23.93 -0.23 15.31
CA ALA A 205 24.15 -1.44 16.10
C ALA A 205 23.24 -2.60 15.66
N ALA A 206 23.68 -3.83 15.88
CA ALA A 206 22.87 -5.03 15.67
C ALA A 206 21.59 -5.05 16.53
N GLY A 207 20.56 -5.75 16.07
CA GLY A 207 19.28 -5.94 16.74
C GLY A 207 18.06 -5.58 15.90
N TYR A 208 16.90 -5.51 16.54
CA TYR A 208 15.62 -5.27 15.88
C TYR A 208 15.33 -3.79 15.67
N TYR A 209 14.91 -3.44 14.45
CA TYR A 209 14.51 -2.09 14.05
C TYR A 209 13.12 -2.12 13.42
N LEU A 210 12.32 -1.10 13.70
CA LEU A 210 11.08 -0.82 13.00
C LEU A 210 11.43 -0.13 11.68
N LEU A 211 11.02 -0.75 10.58
CA LEU A 211 10.97 -0.14 9.27
C LEU A 211 9.55 0.32 9.01
N GLN A 212 9.35 1.61 8.75
CA GLN A 212 8.07 2.14 8.25
C GLN A 212 8.25 2.53 6.79
N TRP A 213 7.39 1.97 5.93
CA TRP A 213 7.14 2.49 4.60
C TRP A 213 5.95 3.46 4.69
N ARG A 214 6.11 4.68 4.21
CA ARG A 214 5.11 5.75 4.34
C ARG A 214 5.03 6.57 3.06
N TRP A 215 3.90 6.48 2.35
CA TRP A 215 3.68 7.12 1.07
C TRP A 215 2.60 8.19 1.17
N GLU A 216 2.83 9.35 0.55
CA GLU A 216 1.83 10.40 0.38
C GLU A 216 1.19 10.29 -1.00
N LEU A 217 -0.08 9.93 -1.06
CA LEU A 217 -0.81 9.86 -2.31
C LEU A 217 -1.22 11.27 -2.77
N ASN A 218 -1.97 11.95 -1.91
CA ASN A 218 -2.38 13.35 -2.07
C ASN A 218 -1.85 14.15 -0.87
N PRO A 219 -1.81 15.49 -0.94
CA PRO A 219 -1.44 16.30 0.21
C PRO A 219 -2.19 15.88 1.48
N ASP A 220 -1.45 15.54 2.53
CA ASP A 220 -1.94 15.05 3.83
C ASP A 220 -2.65 13.68 3.82
N GLU A 221 -2.60 12.94 2.70
CA GLU A 221 -3.12 11.60 2.57
C GLU A 221 -1.99 10.55 2.58
N TRP A 222 -1.79 9.95 3.76
CA TRP A 222 -0.67 9.05 4.01
C TRP A 222 -1.09 7.60 4.16
N TYR A 223 -0.44 6.72 3.40
CA TYR A 223 -0.54 5.27 3.53
C TYR A 223 0.73 4.71 4.15
N THR A 224 0.60 3.77 5.08
CA THR A 224 1.77 3.21 5.76
C THR A 224 1.72 1.71 5.92
N SER A 225 2.90 1.11 6.07
CA SER A 225 3.07 -0.27 6.47
C SER A 225 4.34 -0.42 7.31
N CYS A 226 4.27 -1.25 8.34
CA CYS A 226 5.34 -1.45 9.31
C CYS A 226 5.89 -2.87 9.30
N ALA A 227 7.21 -2.96 9.34
CA ALA A 227 7.97 -4.19 9.45
C ALA A 227 8.99 -4.11 10.60
N VAL A 228 9.43 -5.26 11.09
CA VAL A 228 10.65 -5.39 11.88
C VAL A 228 11.70 -5.97 10.95
N ILE A 229 12.89 -5.38 10.99
CA ILE A 229 14.08 -5.96 10.39
C ILE A 229 15.04 -6.35 11.50
N ASN A 230 15.67 -7.51 11.36
CA ASN A 230 16.75 -7.94 12.21
C ASN A 230 18.09 -7.58 11.57
N LEU A 231 18.90 -6.80 12.28
CA LEU A 231 20.27 -6.49 11.90
C LEU A 231 21.21 -7.44 12.60
N ALA A 232 21.77 -8.38 11.84
CA ALA A 232 22.88 -9.20 12.28
C ALA A 232 24.13 -8.33 12.50
N SER A 233 24.95 -8.76 13.46
CA SER A 233 26.29 -8.22 13.72
C SER A 233 27.26 -8.45 12.57
#